data_AF-A0A9R1CTT2-F1
#
_entry.id   AF-A0A9R1CTT2-F1
#
_cell.length_a   1.000
_cell.length_b   1.000
_cell.length_c   1.000
_cell.angle_alpha   90.00
_cell.angle_beta   90.00
_cell.angle_gamma   90.00
#
_symmetry.space_group_name_H-M   'P 1'
#
loop_
_entity.id
_entity.type
_entity.pdbx_description
1 polymer ?
#
loop_
_entity_poly.entity_id
_entity_poly.type
_entity_poly.pdbx_seq_one_letter_code
_entity_poly.pdbx_strand_id
1 'polypeptide(L)' 'MNLPNIVFGLHVSVGVLVFGVGVYAAINGSVIQLFILGSIAVMIGLLGRSVSRLLARQ' A
#
# COMPACT_ATOMS: atom_id res chain seq x y z
N MET A 1 -7.88 -4.96 21.54
CA MET A 1 -7.10 -4.26 20.49
C MET A 1 -8.06 -3.80 19.42
N ASN A 2 -8.11 -2.49 19.12
CA ASN A 2 -8.98 -1.96 18.07
C ASN A 2 -8.44 -2.39 16.70
N LEU A 3 -8.96 -3.48 16.16
CA LEU A 3 -8.64 -4.02 14.83
C LEU A 3 -8.60 -2.94 13.73
N PRO A 4 -9.51 -1.94 13.70
CA PRO A 4 -9.43 -0.84 12.72
C PRO A 4 -8.13 -0.03 12.82
N ASN A 5 -7.63 0.23 14.03
CA ASN A 5 -6.39 0.99 14.24
C ASN A 5 -5.17 0.19 13.79
N ILE A 6 -5.19 -1.14 13.95
CA ILE A 6 -4.11 -2.03 13.49
C ILE A 6 -4.06 -2.07 11.97
N VAL A 7 -5.21 -2.25 11.31
CA VAL A 7 -5.31 -2.26 9.84
C VAL A 7 -4.90 -0.91 9.26
N PHE A 8 -5.33 0.20 9.88
CA PHE A 8 -4.90 1.54 9.48
C PHE A 8 -3.38 1.73 9.62
N GLY A 9 -2.80 1.34 10.77
CA GLY A 9 -1.36 1.43 10.99
C GLY A 9 -0.55 0.59 9.99
N LEU A 10 -1.06 -0.59 9.63
CA LEU A 10 -0.44 -1.44 8.61
C LEU A 10 -0.52 -0.80 7.21
N HIS A 11 -1.66 -0.22 6.84
CA HIS A 11 -1.80 0.47 5.55
C HIS A 11 -0.85 1.66 5.42
N VAL A 12 -0.72 2.45 6.48
CA VAL A 12 0.19 3.61 6.49
C VAL A 12 1.65 3.17 6.39
N SER A 13 2.07 2.16 7.15
CA SER A 13 3.45 1.66 7.12
C SER A 13 3.83 1.05 5.77
N VAL A 14 2.92 0.29 5.16
CA VAL A 14 3.11 -0.23 3.80
C VAL A 14 3.15 0.90 2.77
N GLY A 15 2.31 1.92 2.92
CA GLY A 15 2.31 3.10 2.03
C GLY A 15 3.64 3.85 2.05
N VAL A 16 4.22 4.07 3.24
CA VAL A 16 5.55 4.69 3.38
C VAL A 16 6.64 3.85 2.71
N LEU A 17 6.56 2.52 2.85
CA LEU A 17 7.55 1.60 2.28
C LEU A 17 7.50 1.60 0.74
N VAL A 18 6.30 1.55 0.18
CA VAL A 18 6.07 1.68 -1.28
C VAL A 18 6.58 3.02 -1.78
N PHE A 19 6.34 4.12 -1.07
CA PHE A 19 6.83 5.44 -1.45
C PHE A 19 8.37 5.50 -1.47
N GLY A 20 9.03 5.04 -0.40
CA GLY A 20 10.49 5.04 -0.31
C GLY A 20 11.17 4.20 -1.40
N VAL A 21 10.65 2.99 -1.64
CA VAL A 21 11.14 2.12 -2.73
C VAL A 21 10.87 2.76 -4.10
N GLY A 22 9.75 3.48 -4.26
CA GLY A 22 9.41 4.18 -5.50
C GLY A 22 10.39 5.30 -5.82
N VAL A 23 10.74 6.11 -4.80
CA VAL A 23 11.76 7.16 -4.94
C VAL A 23 13.11 6.55 -5.32
N TYR A 24 13.52 5.45 -4.66
CA TYR A 24 14.76 4.76 -5.01
C TYR A 24 14.75 4.24 -6.46
N ALA A 25 13.67 3.58 -6.88
CA ALA A 25 13.53 3.07 -8.24
C ALA A 25 13.55 4.19 -9.30
N ALA A 26 12.94 5.34 -8.98
CA ALA A 26 12.93 6.53 -9.85
C ALA A 26 14.32 7.13 -10.02
N ILE A 27 15.10 7.25 -8.93
CA ILE A 27 16.49 7.74 -8.99
C ILE A 27 17.36 6.82 -9.85
N ASN A 28 17.15 5.51 -9.77
CA ASN A 28 17.88 4.53 -10.57
C ASN A 28 17.36 4.40 -12.03
N GLY A 29 16.35 5.18 -12.43
CA GLY A 29 15.77 5.14 -13.78
C GLY A 29 15.10 3.81 -14.13
N SER A 30 14.77 2.97 -13.14
CA SER A 30 14.25 1.63 -13.39
C SER A 30 12.75 1.64 -13.64
N VAL A 31 12.37 1.79 -14.91
CA VAL A 31 10.97 1.81 -15.37
C VAL A 31 10.23 0.53 -14.97
N ILE A 32 10.88 -0.63 -15.05
CA ILE A 32 10.28 -1.92 -14.67
C ILE A 32 9.97 -1.96 -13.18
N GLN A 33 10.89 -1.50 -12.32
CA GLN A 33 10.65 -1.45 -10.88
C GLN A 33 9.50 -0.51 -10.57
N LEU A 34 9.44 0.67 -11.19
CA LEU A 34 8.32 1.60 -11.02
C LEU A 34 6.97 0.99 -11.43
N PHE A 35 6.93 0.23 -12.53
CA PHE A 35 5.71 -0.43 -13.01
C PHE A 35 5.23 -1.52 -12.05
N ILE A 36 6.16 -2.36 -11.57
CA ILE A 36 5.88 -3.39 -10.56
C ILE A 36 5.37 -2.72 -9.28
N LEU A 37 6.07 -1.69 -8.80
CA LEU A 37 5.74 -1.01 -7.57
C LEU A 37 4.40 -0.28 -7.64
N GLY A 38 4.11 0.37 -8.77
CA GLY A 38 2.80 0.97 -9.04
C GLY A 38 1.68 -0.07 -9.03
N SER A 39 1.91 -1.24 -9.64
CA SER A 39 0.94 -2.34 -9.64
C SER A 39 0.66 -2.86 -8.23
N ILE A 40 1.71 -3.01 -7.42
CA ILE A 40 1.60 -3.40 -6.01
C ILE A 40 0.83 -2.34 -5.20
N ALA A 41 1.15 -1.06 -5.40
CA ALA A 41 0.47 0.05 -4.72
C ALA A 41 -1.03 0.06 -5.01
N VAL A 42 -1.42 -0.12 -6.28
CA VAL A 42 -2.83 -0.23 -6.70
C VAL A 42 -3.50 -1.43 -6.04
N MET A 43 -2.88 -2.61 -6.08
CA MET A 43 -3.41 -3.82 -5.46
C MET A 43 -3.67 -3.62 -3.96
N ILE A 44 -2.72 -3.01 -3.23
CA ILE A 44 -2.85 -2.73 -1.79
C ILE A 44 -3.97 -1.72 -1.52
N GLY A 45 -4.12 -0.70 -2.36
CA GLY A 45 -5.23 0.26 -2.26
C GLY A 45 -6.60 -0.41 -2.42
N LEU A 46 -6.73 -1.30 -3.41
CA LEU A 46 -7.96 -2.08 -3.64
C LEU A 46 -8.26 -3.06 -2.50
N LEU A 47 -7.22 -3.70 -1.95
CA LEU A 47 -7.35 -4.60 -0.80
C LEU A 47 -7.79 -3.83 0.45
N GLY A 48 -7.18 -2.67 0.74
CA GLY A 48 -7.59 -1.81 1.86
C GLY A 48 -9.03 -1.37 1.76
N ARG A 49 -9.48 -0.97 0.57
CA ARG A 49 -10.88 -0.61 0.32
C ARG A 49 -11.83 -1.80 0.48
N SER A 50 -11.36 -3.02 0.23
CA SER A 50 -12.15 -4.24 0.40
C SER A 50 -12.24 -4.65 1.87
N VAL A 51 -11.14 -4.58 2.62
CA VAL A 51 -11.10 -4.81 4.06
C VAL A 51 -11.93 -3.77 4.80
N SER A 52 -11.84 -2.49 4.44
CA SER A 52 -12.65 -1.42 5.06
C SER A 52 -14.15 -1.65 4.85
N ARG A 53 -14.56 -2.16 3.68
CA ARG A 53 -15.95 -2.55 3.41
C ARG A 53 -16.39 -3.77 4.20
N LEU A 54 -15.51 -4.74 4.43
CA LEU A 54 -15.79 -5.91 5.26
C LEU A 54 -15.96 -5.52 6.74
N LEU A 55 -15.05 -4.70 7.26
CA LEU A 55 -15.10 -4.20 8.64
C LEU A 55 -16.32 -3.31 8.89
N ALA A 56 -16.77 -2.52 7.91
CA ALA A 56 -17.99 -1.72 8.03
C ALA A 56 -19.28 -2.54 8.02
N ARG A 57 -19.21 -3.83 7.66
CA ARG A 57 -20.34 -4.78 7.67
C ARG A 57 -20.34 -5.67 8.92
N GLN A 58 -19.29 -5.63 9.73
CA GLN A 58 -19.21 -6.31 11.03
C GLN A 58 -19.58 -5.34 12.15
#